data_AF-A0AAV2THU3-F1
#
_entry.id   AF-A0AAV2THU3-F1
#
_cell.length_a   1.000
_cell.length_b   1.000
_cell.length_c   1.000
_cell.angle_alpha   90.00
_cell.angle_beta   90.00
_cell.angle_gamma   90.00
#
_symmetry.space_group_name_H-M   'P 1'
#
loop_
_entity.id
_entity.type
_entity.pdbx_description
1 polymer ?
#
loop_
_entity_poly.entity_id
_entity_poly.type
_entity_poly.pdbx_seq_one_letter_code
_entity_poly.pdbx_strand_id
1 'polypeptide(L)'
;MEVEENSDERDIAELQRLAREKKGFICKYLISDATKNKVLIKKIKDDQMEKYEGKYESFYFPSVYNINSTSMKNRLTIDAWPAHASTRARATNQIYVSPEGHLIHQSAEKSKLPPVKKPRFLEILEARINKEKTKFHVAEGKPDPLRLQIYREIFTIFIQTCVYYGPLLARIKAEYESYLVYVQDELKKLQPIRELLWTVSQECENRVSDLRRHENKDIKKLKNEKKSLLSQIAQLYEDGNSLTCEVDHLTVELEKKADEWRTESDGRKLLVTEVNELTSRLKEMETLARAEVIDDQEDPVKLRIALDQAHKAINELQTKVRAFEAEYESQVPRTKYEEVRKNLAEQTEETTRLKEELESTQSRYDLLQEHCVTLNTYRDLYYLQVTYATRVVNAKADANQKVEFLNAVLTKWRRISSEKPWSEVQRLVSEEILRLESGQNPITSRQSKAPRHRQTFMGPSNEVPQFRESIHKTDQ
;
A
#
# COMPACT_ATOMS: atom_id res chain seq x y z
N MET A 1 28.85 -23.54 -2.12
CA MET A 1 27.91 -22.40 -2.15
C MET A 1 27.74 -21.89 -3.59
N GLU A 2 27.67 -22.79 -4.57
CA GLU A 2 27.48 -22.45 -6.01
C GLU A 2 26.52 -23.45 -6.70
N VAL A 3 25.89 -24.34 -5.94
CA VAL A 3 25.03 -25.42 -6.49
C VAL A 3 23.53 -25.08 -6.34
N GLU A 4 23.17 -24.17 -5.44
CA GLU A 4 21.76 -23.81 -5.20
C GLU A 4 21.24 -22.68 -6.10
N GLU A 5 22.08 -21.76 -6.59
CA GLU A 5 21.65 -20.69 -7.52
C GLU A 5 21.24 -21.22 -8.91
N ASN A 6 21.69 -22.42 -9.29
CA ASN A 6 21.42 -23.02 -10.59
C ASN A 6 20.09 -23.79 -10.69
N SER A 7 19.40 -23.97 -9.56
CA SER A 7 18.07 -24.60 -9.51
C SER A 7 16.98 -23.56 -9.74
N ASP A 8 17.11 -22.39 -9.10
CA ASP A 8 16.10 -21.34 -9.14
C ASP A 8 16.00 -20.68 -10.54
N GLU A 9 17.12 -20.55 -11.27
CA GLU A 9 17.08 -20.03 -12.66
C GLU A 9 16.41 -21.00 -13.65
N ARG A 10 16.52 -22.31 -13.42
CA ARG A 10 15.86 -23.32 -14.27
C ARG A 10 14.35 -23.33 -14.06
N ASP A 11 13.90 -23.20 -12.82
CA ASP A 11 12.48 -23.18 -12.47
C ASP A 11 11.80 -21.89 -12.98
N ILE A 12 12.52 -20.75 -12.93
CA ILE A 12 12.03 -19.48 -13.51
C ILE A 12 11.96 -19.55 -15.04
N ALA A 13 12.94 -20.19 -15.69
CA ALA A 13 12.93 -20.38 -17.15
C ALA A 13 11.81 -21.32 -17.61
N GLU A 14 11.50 -22.36 -16.83
CA GLU A 14 10.41 -23.30 -17.12
C GLU A 14 9.03 -22.66 -16.92
N LEU A 15 8.86 -21.83 -15.89
CA LEU A 15 7.65 -21.02 -15.68
C LEU A 15 7.43 -19.97 -16.78
N GLN A 16 8.52 -19.36 -17.28
CA GLN A 16 8.45 -18.43 -18.41
C GLN A 16 8.19 -19.13 -19.75
N ARG A 17 8.57 -20.41 -19.90
CA ARG A 17 8.25 -21.24 -21.06
C ARG A 17 6.77 -21.66 -21.06
N LEU A 18 6.25 -22.05 -19.90
CA LEU A 18 4.82 -22.38 -19.70
C LEU A 18 3.91 -21.16 -19.89
N ALA A 19 4.36 -19.95 -19.52
CA ALA A 19 3.61 -18.72 -19.75
C ALA A 19 3.52 -18.29 -21.23
N ARG A 20 4.41 -18.79 -22.11
CA ARG A 20 4.38 -18.51 -23.56
C ARG A 20 3.52 -19.48 -24.35
N GLU A 21 3.16 -20.64 -23.81
CA GLU A 21 2.17 -21.54 -24.41
C GLU A 21 0.73 -21.10 -24.08
N LYS A 22 0.32 -19.91 -24.55
CA LYS A 22 -1.10 -19.60 -24.71
C LYS A 22 -1.66 -20.43 -25.87
N LYS A 23 -2.00 -21.69 -25.60
CA LYS A 23 -2.95 -22.43 -26.46
C LYS A 23 -4.29 -21.72 -26.37
N GLY A 24 -4.59 -20.93 -27.40
CA GLY A 24 -5.92 -20.36 -27.59
C GLY A 24 -6.94 -21.48 -27.64
N PHE A 25 -7.81 -21.56 -26.63
CA PHE A 25 -8.99 -22.41 -26.71
C PHE A 25 -9.93 -21.85 -27.77
N ILE A 26 -9.87 -22.41 -28.97
CA ILE A 26 -10.91 -22.22 -29.98
C ILE A 26 -12.00 -23.21 -29.64
N CYS A 27 -13.13 -22.71 -29.14
CA CYS A 27 -14.35 -23.48 -29.01
C CYS A 27 -14.87 -23.79 -30.43
N LYS A 28 -14.47 -24.93 -31.00
CA LYS A 28 -15.10 -25.48 -32.19
C LYS A 28 -16.33 -26.26 -31.74
N TYR A 29 -17.50 -25.64 -31.80
CA TYR A 29 -18.75 -26.39 -31.76
C TYR A 29 -18.77 -27.34 -32.97
N LEU A 30 -18.67 -28.64 -32.70
CA LEU A 30 -18.87 -29.70 -33.68
C LEU A 30 -20.35 -29.78 -34.02
N ILE A 31 -20.79 -28.96 -34.98
CA ILE A 31 -22.06 -29.17 -35.65
C ILE A 31 -21.85 -30.33 -36.61
N SER A 32 -22.52 -31.47 -36.36
CA SER A 32 -22.45 -32.64 -37.25
C SER A 32 -22.96 -32.29 -38.66
N ASP A 33 -22.42 -32.91 -39.70
CA ASP A 33 -22.87 -32.68 -41.09
C ASP A 33 -24.37 -33.00 -41.28
N ALA A 34 -24.93 -33.88 -40.46
CA ALA A 34 -26.36 -34.18 -40.41
C ALA A 34 -27.20 -32.99 -39.90
N THR A 35 -26.64 -32.14 -39.03
CA THR A 35 -27.30 -30.90 -38.55
C THR A 35 -27.18 -29.78 -39.57
N LYS A 36 -26.06 -29.70 -40.32
CA LYS A 36 -25.87 -28.74 -41.41
C LYS A 36 -26.91 -28.89 -42.52
N ASN A 37 -27.25 -30.13 -42.88
CA ASN A 37 -28.20 -30.42 -43.95
C ASN A 37 -29.68 -30.19 -43.55
N LYS A 38 -30.00 -30.09 -42.26
CA LYS A 38 -31.36 -29.78 -41.77
C LYS A 38 -31.66 -28.28 -41.69
N VAL A 39 -30.65 -27.41 -41.80
CA VAL A 39 -30.80 -25.94 -41.83
C VAL A 39 -30.73 -25.40 -43.27
N LEU A 40 -30.84 -26.27 -44.28
CA LEU A 40 -31.14 -25.86 -45.65
C LEU A 40 -32.61 -25.47 -45.75
N ILE A 41 -32.91 -24.25 -45.27
CA ILE A 41 -34.08 -23.51 -45.70
C ILE A 41 -33.99 -23.45 -47.23
N LYS A 42 -34.97 -24.05 -47.91
CA LYS A 42 -35.19 -23.91 -49.36
C LYS A 42 -34.94 -22.44 -49.73
N LYS A 43 -33.91 -22.17 -50.53
CA LYS A 43 -33.75 -20.87 -51.18
C LYS A 43 -35.00 -20.61 -52.01
N ILE A 44 -35.90 -19.79 -51.47
CA ILE A 44 -36.87 -19.06 -52.25
C ILE A 44 -36.03 -18.18 -53.19
N LYS A 45 -36.38 -18.18 -54.48
CA LYS A 45 -35.69 -17.43 -55.54
C LYS A 45 -35.29 -16.03 -55.04
N ASP A 46 -34.00 -15.73 -55.18
CA ASP A 46 -33.31 -14.52 -54.72
C ASP A 46 -34.06 -13.22 -55.09
N ASP A 47 -34.62 -12.53 -54.10
CA ASP A 47 -34.42 -11.07 -54.03
C ASP A 47 -32.99 -10.89 -53.54
N GLN A 48 -32.07 -10.55 -54.45
CA GLN A 48 -30.66 -10.36 -54.10
C GLN A 48 -30.55 -9.16 -53.15
N MET A 49 -30.34 -9.43 -51.87
CA MET A 49 -30.04 -8.40 -50.87
C MET A 49 -28.51 -8.31 -50.71
N GLU A 50 -27.95 -7.14 -50.97
CA GLU A 50 -26.55 -6.84 -50.75
C GLU A 50 -26.29 -6.67 -49.25
N LYS A 51 -25.38 -7.48 -48.72
CA LYS A 51 -24.94 -7.39 -47.32
C LYS A 51 -23.86 -6.32 -47.20
N TYR A 52 -24.11 -5.32 -46.37
CA TYR A 52 -23.15 -4.30 -45.98
C TYR A 52 -22.68 -4.55 -44.54
N GLU A 53 -21.41 -4.91 -44.37
CA GLU A 53 -20.82 -5.10 -43.04
C GLU A 53 -20.33 -3.75 -42.49
N GLY A 54 -21.10 -3.16 -41.57
CA GLY A 54 -20.65 -2.02 -40.78
C GLY A 54 -19.75 -2.46 -39.62
N LYS A 55 -19.04 -1.49 -39.03
CA LYS A 55 -18.11 -1.72 -37.91
C LYS A 55 -18.77 -2.34 -36.66
N TYR A 56 -20.08 -2.15 -36.50
CA TYR A 56 -20.84 -2.60 -35.33
C TYR A 56 -21.99 -3.54 -35.71
N GLU A 57 -22.57 -3.43 -36.92
CA GLU A 57 -23.69 -4.25 -37.38
C GLU A 57 -23.63 -4.48 -38.89
N SER A 58 -24.20 -5.60 -39.35
CA SER A 58 -24.40 -5.88 -40.78
C SER A 58 -25.80 -5.46 -41.21
N PHE A 59 -25.89 -4.64 -42.25
CA PHE A 59 -27.14 -4.22 -42.87
C PHE A 59 -27.37 -4.99 -44.16
N TYR A 60 -28.62 -5.27 -44.49
CA TYR A 60 -29.00 -5.90 -45.76
C TYR A 60 -29.83 -4.91 -46.56
N PHE A 61 -29.36 -4.54 -47.74
CA PHE A 61 -30.05 -3.64 -48.66
C PHE A 61 -30.53 -4.40 -49.88
N PRO A 62 -31.68 -4.07 -50.47
CA PRO A 62 -32.04 -4.58 -51.79
C PRO A 62 -30.96 -4.23 -52.81
N SER A 63 -30.53 -5.20 -53.63
CA SER A 63 -29.57 -4.93 -54.71
C SER A 63 -30.14 -3.86 -55.65
N VAL A 64 -29.24 -3.00 -56.13
CA VAL A 64 -29.59 -1.76 -56.85
C VAL A 64 -30.60 -2.07 -57.97
N TYR A 65 -31.86 -1.71 -57.77
CA TYR A 65 -32.85 -1.82 -58.84
C TYR A 65 -32.42 -0.91 -59.98
N ASN A 66 -31.94 -1.51 -61.07
CA ASN A 66 -31.62 -0.80 -62.28
C ASN A 66 -32.93 -0.27 -62.86
N ILE A 67 -33.21 1.02 -62.68
CA ILE A 67 -34.47 1.70 -63.06
C ILE A 67 -34.73 1.61 -64.58
N ASN A 68 -33.75 1.12 -65.36
CA ASN A 68 -33.82 0.89 -66.80
C ASN A 68 -34.06 -0.57 -67.23
N SER A 69 -34.33 -1.50 -66.31
CA SER A 69 -34.69 -2.88 -66.67
C SER A 69 -36.12 -2.93 -67.23
N THR A 70 -36.25 -3.32 -68.50
CA THR A 70 -37.46 -3.30 -69.35
C THR A 70 -38.58 -4.26 -68.93
N SER A 71 -38.56 -4.85 -67.74
CA SER A 71 -39.43 -5.98 -67.37
C SER A 71 -40.30 -5.76 -66.11
N MET A 72 -40.84 -4.57 -65.90
CA MET A 72 -41.87 -4.32 -64.88
C MET A 72 -43.07 -3.57 -65.49
N LYS A 73 -44.24 -4.20 -65.51
CA LYS A 73 -45.49 -3.68 -66.10
C LYS A 73 -46.15 -2.53 -65.34
N ASN A 74 -45.62 -2.09 -64.19
CA ASN A 74 -46.11 -0.94 -63.45
C ASN A 74 -44.94 0.02 -63.18
N ARG A 75 -44.62 0.86 -64.16
CA ARG A 75 -43.65 1.94 -64.00
C ARG A 75 -44.28 2.94 -63.02
N LEU A 76 -43.76 3.04 -61.80
CA LEU A 76 -43.97 4.22 -60.96
C LEU A 76 -43.35 5.40 -61.71
N THR A 77 -44.12 6.08 -62.57
CA THR A 77 -43.76 7.39 -63.09
C THR A 77 -43.80 8.35 -61.91
N ILE A 78 -42.69 8.44 -61.18
CA ILE A 78 -42.44 9.51 -60.23
C ILE A 78 -42.44 10.80 -61.06
N ASP A 79 -43.37 11.71 -60.74
CA ASP A 79 -43.47 12.99 -61.43
C ASP A 79 -42.12 13.73 -61.32
N ALA A 80 -41.64 14.27 -62.44
CA ALA A 80 -40.24 14.61 -62.68
C ALA A 80 -39.80 15.92 -62.00
N TRP A 81 -40.39 16.27 -60.86
CA TRP A 81 -40.14 17.52 -60.18
C TRP A 81 -39.72 17.32 -58.71
N PRO A 82 -38.44 17.58 -58.33
CA PRO A 82 -37.27 17.97 -59.12
C PRO A 82 -36.20 16.86 -59.16
N ALA A 83 -36.56 15.61 -59.40
CA ALA A 83 -35.60 14.48 -59.36
C ALA A 83 -34.65 14.41 -60.58
N HIS A 84 -34.96 15.09 -61.70
CA HIS A 84 -34.19 15.02 -62.96
C HIS A 84 -33.95 16.39 -63.63
N ALA A 85 -33.96 17.46 -62.84
CA ALA A 85 -33.80 18.84 -63.31
C ALA A 85 -32.50 19.08 -64.12
N SER A 86 -31.43 18.38 -63.79
CA SER A 86 -30.09 18.52 -64.38
C SER A 86 -29.96 17.89 -65.78
N THR A 87 -30.88 17.00 -66.16
CA THR A 87 -30.84 16.23 -67.42
C THR A 87 -31.95 16.64 -68.39
N ARG A 88 -32.63 17.75 -68.10
CA ARG A 88 -33.69 18.27 -68.96
C ARG A 88 -33.11 18.73 -70.30
N ALA A 89 -33.58 18.17 -71.40
CA ALA A 89 -33.30 18.64 -72.76
C ALA A 89 -34.62 18.88 -73.51
N ARG A 90 -34.67 19.83 -74.44
CA ARG A 90 -35.93 20.21 -75.12
C ARG A 90 -36.45 19.13 -76.09
N ALA A 91 -35.58 18.30 -76.66
CA ALA A 91 -35.84 17.00 -77.30
C ALA A 91 -34.51 16.48 -77.89
N THR A 92 -34.40 15.17 -78.15
CA THR A 92 -33.18 14.58 -78.75
C THR A 92 -33.02 14.87 -80.24
N ASN A 93 -34.09 15.26 -80.95
CA ASN A 93 -34.09 15.51 -82.39
C ASN A 93 -34.60 16.92 -82.70
N GLN A 94 -33.86 17.96 -82.31
CA GLN A 94 -34.16 19.34 -82.74
C GLN A 94 -33.32 19.70 -83.96
N ILE A 95 -33.97 20.21 -85.01
CA ILE A 95 -33.34 20.76 -86.21
C ILE A 95 -33.54 22.26 -86.13
N TYR A 96 -32.45 23.03 -86.25
CA TYR A 96 -32.53 24.48 -86.33
C TYR A 96 -32.01 24.96 -87.69
N VAL A 97 -32.55 26.09 -88.15
CA VAL A 97 -32.15 26.74 -89.40
C VAL A 97 -31.04 27.74 -89.08
N SER A 98 -29.87 27.59 -89.70
CA SER A 98 -28.79 28.57 -89.52
C SER A 98 -29.15 29.90 -90.21
N PRO A 99 -28.52 31.04 -89.84
CA PRO A 99 -28.74 32.33 -90.50
C PRO A 99 -28.47 32.34 -92.01
N GLU A 100 -27.78 31.30 -92.53
CA GLU A 100 -27.43 31.10 -93.94
C GLU A 100 -28.41 30.14 -94.65
N GLY A 101 -29.49 29.70 -94.00
CA GLY A 101 -30.56 28.90 -94.60
C GLY A 101 -30.35 27.38 -94.60
N HIS A 102 -29.33 26.86 -93.91
CA HIS A 102 -29.06 25.42 -93.82
C HIS A 102 -29.73 24.78 -92.60
N LEU A 103 -30.27 23.56 -92.75
CA LEU A 103 -30.83 22.77 -91.65
C LEU A 103 -29.72 21.99 -90.94
N ILE A 104 -29.49 22.28 -89.66
CA ILE A 104 -28.45 21.63 -88.86
C ILE A 104 -29.09 20.85 -87.70
N HIS A 105 -28.70 19.58 -87.56
CA HIS A 105 -29.10 18.73 -86.44
C HIS A 105 -28.43 19.21 -85.13
N GLN A 106 -29.22 19.52 -84.11
CA GLN A 106 -28.73 19.98 -82.81
C GLN A 106 -28.38 18.78 -81.92
N SER A 107 -27.13 18.68 -81.48
CA SER A 107 -26.71 17.62 -80.55
C SER A 107 -27.36 17.80 -79.18
N ALA A 108 -27.59 16.69 -78.46
CA ALA A 108 -28.23 16.67 -77.14
C ALA A 108 -27.54 17.59 -76.10
N GLU A 109 -26.27 17.94 -76.32
CA GLU A 109 -25.49 18.83 -75.46
C GLU A 109 -25.86 20.30 -75.62
N LYS A 110 -26.21 20.73 -76.84
CA LYS A 110 -26.68 22.08 -77.15
C LYS A 110 -28.18 22.28 -76.85
N SER A 111 -28.92 21.19 -76.65
CA SER A 111 -30.37 21.19 -76.33
C SER A 111 -30.68 21.10 -74.83
N LYS A 112 -29.65 21.12 -73.96
CA LYS A 112 -29.79 21.11 -72.50
C LYS A 112 -30.52 22.37 -72.03
N LEU A 113 -31.57 22.18 -71.23
CA LEU A 113 -32.27 23.26 -70.56
C LEU A 113 -31.39 23.83 -69.44
N PRO A 114 -31.49 25.14 -69.16
CA PRO A 114 -30.77 25.74 -68.05
C PRO A 114 -31.12 25.00 -66.74
N PRO A 115 -30.14 24.83 -65.84
CA PRO A 115 -30.35 24.12 -64.58
C PRO A 115 -31.50 24.78 -63.81
N VAL A 116 -32.44 23.96 -63.34
CA VAL A 116 -33.57 24.46 -62.56
C VAL A 116 -33.02 25.12 -61.30
N LYS A 117 -33.43 26.36 -61.06
CA LYS A 117 -33.02 27.10 -59.87
C LYS A 117 -33.42 26.33 -58.62
N LYS A 118 -32.53 26.30 -57.64
CA LYS A 118 -32.78 25.64 -56.37
C LYS A 118 -34.06 26.22 -55.74
N PRO A 119 -34.97 25.36 -55.22
CA PRO A 119 -36.14 25.85 -54.51
C PRO A 119 -35.76 26.75 -53.34
N ARG A 120 -36.33 27.96 -53.30
CA ARG A 120 -36.07 28.96 -52.24
C ARG A 120 -36.23 28.40 -50.82
N PHE A 121 -37.17 27.46 -50.64
CA PHE A 121 -37.36 26.78 -49.37
C PHE A 121 -36.14 25.96 -48.93
N LEU A 122 -35.47 25.25 -49.84
CA LEU A 122 -34.25 24.51 -49.53
C LEU A 122 -33.08 25.43 -49.19
N GLU A 123 -32.97 26.58 -49.87
CA GLU A 123 -31.97 27.61 -49.54
C GLU A 123 -32.18 28.16 -48.12
N ILE A 124 -33.44 28.39 -47.72
CA ILE A 124 -33.78 28.84 -46.37
C ILE A 124 -33.41 27.77 -45.33
N LEU A 125 -33.67 26.49 -45.60
CA LEU A 125 -33.33 25.41 -44.69
C LEU A 125 -31.82 25.25 -44.53
N GLU A 126 -31.04 25.34 -45.62
CA GLU A 126 -29.58 25.27 -45.55
C GLU A 126 -28.96 26.47 -44.84
N ALA A 127 -29.46 27.68 -45.11
CA ALA A 127 -29.06 28.86 -44.37
C ALA A 127 -29.35 28.71 -42.87
N ARG A 128 -30.48 28.07 -42.52
CA ARG A 128 -30.84 27.75 -41.14
C ARG A 128 -29.92 26.69 -40.52
N ILE A 129 -29.59 25.61 -41.24
CA ILE A 129 -28.63 24.58 -40.80
C ILE A 129 -27.31 25.26 -40.45
N ASN A 130 -26.78 26.09 -41.36
CA ASN A 130 -25.50 26.75 -41.16
C ASN A 130 -25.55 27.75 -40.01
N LYS A 131 -26.64 28.53 -39.89
CA LYS A 131 -26.85 29.45 -38.76
C LYS A 131 -26.87 28.71 -37.42
N GLU A 132 -27.57 27.59 -37.33
CA GLU A 132 -27.65 26.80 -36.09
C GLU A 132 -26.32 26.10 -35.78
N LYS A 133 -25.62 25.54 -36.79
CA LYS A 133 -24.27 25.00 -36.63
C LYS A 133 -23.29 26.04 -36.10
N THR A 134 -23.28 27.25 -36.66
CA THR A 134 -22.42 28.35 -36.20
C THR A 134 -22.80 28.80 -34.79
N LYS A 135 -24.10 28.90 -34.48
CA LYS A 135 -24.59 29.26 -33.14
C LYS A 135 -24.10 28.27 -32.06
N PHE A 136 -24.09 26.98 -32.38
CA PHE A 136 -23.73 25.91 -31.46
C PHE A 136 -22.28 25.41 -31.60
N HIS A 137 -21.46 26.05 -32.45
CA HIS A 137 -20.06 25.69 -32.69
C HIS A 137 -19.83 24.22 -33.05
N VAL A 138 -20.74 23.64 -33.84
CA VAL A 138 -20.72 22.23 -34.22
C VAL A 138 -19.84 22.03 -35.47
N ALA A 139 -18.76 21.26 -35.33
CA ALA A 139 -17.83 20.97 -36.43
C ALA A 139 -18.29 19.81 -37.34
N GLU A 140 -17.82 19.82 -38.59
CA GLU A 140 -18.01 18.68 -39.51
C GLU A 140 -16.96 17.59 -39.25
N GLY A 141 -17.41 16.34 -39.16
CA GLY A 141 -16.55 15.19 -38.87
C GLY A 141 -17.24 14.16 -37.98
N LYS A 142 -16.83 14.09 -36.70
CA LYS A 142 -17.31 13.08 -35.76
C LYS A 142 -18.83 13.14 -35.56
N PRO A 143 -19.52 12.00 -35.35
CA PRO A 143 -20.92 12.00 -34.93
C PRO A 143 -21.09 12.82 -33.66
N ASP A 144 -21.98 13.79 -33.69
CA ASP A 144 -22.27 14.72 -32.59
C ASP A 144 -23.78 14.74 -32.36
N PRO A 145 -24.27 14.48 -31.13
CA PRO A 145 -25.70 14.48 -30.82
C PRO A 145 -26.36 15.84 -31.09
N LEU A 146 -25.66 16.95 -30.90
CA LEU A 146 -26.18 18.29 -31.15
C LEU A 146 -26.28 18.56 -32.65
N ARG A 147 -25.32 18.06 -33.44
CA ARG A 147 -25.40 18.08 -34.91
C ARG A 147 -26.63 17.31 -35.38
N LEU A 148 -26.82 16.10 -34.88
CA LEU A 148 -27.96 15.26 -35.22
C LEU A 148 -29.27 15.96 -34.85
N GLN A 149 -29.34 16.62 -33.70
CA GLN A 149 -30.52 17.36 -33.26
C GLN A 149 -30.91 18.51 -34.22
N ILE A 150 -29.94 19.32 -34.64
CA ILE A 150 -30.15 20.39 -35.64
C ILE A 150 -30.78 19.83 -36.92
N TYR A 151 -30.22 18.72 -37.44
CA TYR A 151 -30.76 18.08 -38.63
C TYR A 151 -32.16 17.47 -38.40
N ARG A 152 -32.44 16.89 -37.22
CA ARG A 152 -33.77 16.35 -36.88
C ARG A 152 -34.85 17.44 -36.84
N GLU A 153 -34.54 18.61 -36.28
CA GLU A 153 -35.46 19.75 -36.20
C GLU A 153 -35.74 20.32 -37.59
N ILE A 154 -34.70 20.51 -38.38
CA ILE A 154 -34.81 21.05 -39.74
C ILE A 154 -35.52 20.07 -40.68
N PHE A 155 -35.29 18.76 -40.51
CA PHE A 155 -36.04 17.74 -41.23
C PHE A 155 -37.51 17.68 -40.82
N THR A 156 -37.83 17.96 -39.54
CA THR A 156 -39.22 18.08 -39.09
C THR A 156 -39.93 19.26 -39.76
N ILE A 157 -39.27 20.42 -39.83
CA ILE A 157 -39.79 21.60 -40.53
C ILE A 157 -39.99 21.31 -42.03
N PHE A 158 -39.03 20.60 -42.65
CA PHE A 158 -39.15 20.16 -44.04
C PHE A 158 -40.39 19.29 -44.26
N ILE A 159 -40.58 18.25 -43.43
CA ILE A 159 -41.75 17.35 -43.49
C ILE A 159 -43.06 18.11 -43.33
N GLN A 160 -43.15 19.01 -42.33
CA GLN A 160 -44.36 19.80 -42.06
C GLN A 160 -44.75 20.72 -43.21
N THR A 161 -43.78 21.16 -44.00
CA THR A 161 -44.01 22.05 -45.17
C THR A 161 -44.32 21.25 -46.44
N CYS A 162 -44.00 19.95 -46.48
CA CYS A 162 -44.25 19.08 -47.63
C CYS A 162 -45.66 18.48 -47.60
N VAL A 163 -46.54 18.97 -48.47
CA VAL A 163 -47.93 18.49 -48.56
C VAL A 163 -48.03 17.06 -49.11
N TYR A 164 -47.31 16.75 -50.18
CA TYR A 164 -47.45 15.46 -50.89
C TYR A 164 -46.56 14.35 -50.33
N TYR A 165 -45.31 14.66 -50.00
CA TYR A 165 -44.34 13.67 -49.52
C TYR A 165 -44.24 13.61 -47.99
N GLY A 166 -44.89 14.54 -47.28
CA GLY A 166 -44.84 14.66 -45.81
C GLY A 166 -45.15 13.34 -45.08
N PRO A 167 -46.27 12.64 -45.39
CA PRO A 167 -46.62 11.39 -44.70
C PRO A 167 -45.57 10.27 -44.85
N LEU A 168 -44.96 10.13 -46.03
CA LEU A 168 -43.90 9.13 -46.27
C LEU A 168 -42.64 9.48 -45.49
N LEU A 169 -42.20 10.73 -45.57
CA LEU A 169 -40.99 11.20 -44.88
C LEU A 169 -41.16 11.15 -43.36
N ALA A 170 -42.36 11.43 -42.85
CA ALA A 170 -42.69 11.28 -41.43
C ALA A 170 -42.58 9.82 -40.96
N ARG A 171 -43.05 8.86 -41.77
CA ARG A 171 -42.92 7.43 -41.45
C ARG A 171 -41.46 6.98 -41.47
N ILE A 172 -40.69 7.39 -42.48
CA ILE A 172 -39.25 7.11 -42.54
C ILE A 172 -38.54 7.70 -41.32
N LYS A 173 -38.83 8.97 -40.97
CA LYS A 173 -38.32 9.60 -39.76
C LYS A 173 -38.66 8.76 -38.53
N ALA A 174 -39.91 8.36 -38.36
CA ALA A 174 -40.35 7.58 -37.20
C ALA A 174 -39.57 6.27 -37.01
N GLU A 175 -39.26 5.54 -38.08
CA GLU A 175 -38.45 4.31 -38.01
C GLU A 175 -37.03 4.59 -37.48
N TYR A 176 -36.34 5.60 -38.02
CA TYR A 176 -35.01 5.98 -37.53
C TYR A 176 -35.04 6.47 -36.08
N GLU A 177 -36.06 7.23 -35.71
CA GLU A 177 -36.21 7.73 -34.33
C GLU A 177 -36.47 6.60 -33.34
N SER A 178 -37.33 5.64 -33.70
CA SER A 178 -37.58 4.43 -32.92
C SER A 178 -36.30 3.63 -32.70
N TYR A 179 -35.52 3.43 -33.75
CA TYR A 179 -34.25 2.71 -33.67
C TYR A 179 -33.21 3.46 -32.80
N LEU A 180 -33.12 4.79 -32.91
CA LEU A 180 -32.22 5.58 -32.06
C LEU A 180 -32.56 5.45 -30.57
N VAL A 181 -33.86 5.44 -30.22
CA VAL A 181 -34.31 5.21 -28.83
C VAL A 181 -33.93 3.80 -28.38
N TYR A 182 -34.17 2.78 -29.21
CA TYR A 182 -33.77 1.40 -28.92
C TYR A 182 -32.27 1.28 -28.62
N VAL A 183 -31.41 1.85 -29.48
CA VAL A 183 -29.94 1.82 -29.30
C VAL A 183 -29.53 2.57 -28.02
N GLN A 184 -30.17 3.70 -27.71
CA GLN A 184 -29.91 4.43 -26.46
C GLN A 184 -30.30 3.62 -25.23
N ASP A 185 -31.39 2.88 -25.27
CA ASP A 185 -31.83 2.05 -24.15
C ASP A 185 -30.95 0.81 -23.98
N GLU A 186 -30.50 0.17 -25.07
CA GLU A 186 -29.46 -0.87 -24.99
C GLU A 186 -28.15 -0.32 -24.40
N LEU A 187 -27.73 0.88 -24.79
CA LEU A 187 -26.54 1.53 -24.22
C LEU A 187 -26.70 1.78 -22.71
N LYS A 188 -27.88 2.22 -22.25
CA LYS A 188 -28.16 2.38 -20.82
C LYS A 188 -28.09 1.07 -20.06
N LYS A 189 -28.50 -0.06 -20.64
CA LYS A 189 -28.37 -1.39 -20.01
C LYS A 189 -26.92 -1.82 -19.81
N LEU A 190 -25.99 -1.31 -20.62
CA LEU A 190 -24.55 -1.59 -20.48
C LEU A 190 -23.86 -0.72 -19.42
N GLN A 191 -24.46 0.39 -19.01
CA GLN A 191 -23.88 1.31 -18.02
C GLN A 191 -23.60 0.65 -16.65
N PRO A 192 -24.52 -0.14 -16.05
CA PRO A 192 -24.26 -0.80 -14.76
C PRO A 192 -23.15 -1.84 -14.85
N ILE A 193 -23.00 -2.51 -15.99
CA ILE A 193 -21.93 -3.50 -16.20
C ILE A 193 -20.57 -2.79 -16.19
N ARG A 194 -20.48 -1.60 -16.80
CA ARG A 194 -19.26 -0.78 -16.77
C ARG A 194 -18.91 -0.32 -15.35
N GLU A 195 -19.91 0.08 -14.57
CA GLU A 195 -19.72 0.49 -13.17
C GLU A 195 -19.30 -0.70 -12.28
N LEU A 196 -19.92 -1.86 -12.48
CA LEU A 196 -19.52 -3.09 -11.80
C LEU A 196 -18.08 -3.49 -12.15
N LEU A 197 -17.71 -3.43 -13.43
CA LEU A 197 -16.35 -3.75 -13.86
C LEU A 197 -15.32 -2.80 -13.24
N TRP A 198 -15.64 -1.51 -13.15
CA TRP A 198 -14.78 -0.53 -12.47
C TRP A 198 -14.62 -0.85 -10.99
N THR A 199 -15.73 -1.20 -10.31
CA THR A 199 -15.71 -1.57 -8.89
C THR A 199 -14.86 -2.82 -8.65
N VAL A 200 -15.07 -3.87 -9.46
CA VAL A 200 -14.27 -5.11 -9.36
C VAL A 200 -12.79 -4.86 -9.66
N SER A 201 -12.47 -4.01 -10.63
CA SER A 201 -11.08 -3.59 -10.91
C SER A 201 -10.46 -2.92 -9.69
N GLN A 202 -11.17 -1.99 -9.05
CA GLN A 202 -10.72 -1.31 -7.85
C GLN A 202 -10.53 -2.26 -6.66
N GLU A 203 -11.44 -3.22 -6.48
CA GLU A 203 -11.33 -4.26 -5.45
C GLU A 203 -10.11 -5.15 -5.67
N CYS A 204 -9.81 -5.52 -6.93
CA CYS A 204 -8.63 -6.30 -7.28
C CYS A 204 -7.34 -5.52 -6.99
N GLU A 205 -7.28 -4.24 -7.36
CA GLU A 205 -6.14 -3.36 -7.06
C GLU A 205 -5.91 -3.21 -5.54
N ASN A 206 -7.00 -3.04 -4.78
CA ASN A 206 -6.93 -2.97 -3.33
C ASN A 206 -6.40 -4.29 -2.74
N ARG A 207 -6.92 -5.44 -3.17
CA ARG A 207 -6.47 -6.76 -2.70
C ARG A 207 -5.00 -7.01 -3.00
N VAL A 208 -4.53 -6.66 -4.20
CA VAL A 208 -3.10 -6.75 -4.56
C VAL A 208 -2.26 -5.83 -3.68
N SER A 209 -2.72 -4.61 -3.41
CA SER A 209 -2.01 -3.66 -2.56
C SER A 209 -1.93 -4.12 -1.11
N ASP A 210 -2.99 -4.73 -0.57
CA ASP A 210 -3.03 -5.29 0.77
C ASP A 210 -2.06 -6.47 0.93
N LEU A 211 -2.03 -7.38 -0.07
CA LEU A 211 -1.07 -8.48 -0.10
C LEU A 211 0.37 -7.97 -0.10
N ARG A 212 0.70 -7.00 -0.98
CA ARG A 212 2.04 -6.38 -1.01
C ARG A 212 2.39 -5.71 0.31
N ARG A 213 1.42 -5.13 1.00
CA ARG A 213 1.63 -4.51 2.31
C ARG A 213 1.94 -5.54 3.38
N HIS A 214 1.27 -6.69 3.36
CA HIS A 214 1.54 -7.80 4.26
C HIS A 214 2.93 -8.40 4.01
N GLU A 215 3.23 -8.73 2.75
CA GLU A 215 4.54 -9.25 2.34
C GLU A 215 5.67 -8.30 2.74
N ASN A 216 5.52 -6.99 2.52
CA ASN A 216 6.52 -6.00 2.94
C ASN A 216 6.71 -5.93 4.47
N LYS A 217 5.66 -6.17 5.26
CA LYS A 217 5.79 -6.26 6.73
C LYS A 217 6.58 -7.51 7.11
N ASP A 218 6.27 -8.64 6.50
CA ASP A 218 6.95 -9.92 6.77
C ASP A 218 8.42 -9.86 6.35
N ILE A 219 8.72 -9.31 5.18
CA ILE A 219 10.09 -9.08 4.71
C ILE A 219 10.88 -8.21 5.70
N LYS A 220 10.27 -7.14 6.23
CA LYS A 220 10.92 -6.29 7.24
C LYS A 220 11.17 -7.05 8.53
N LYS A 221 10.20 -7.83 9.00
CA LYS A 221 10.33 -8.66 10.20
C LYS A 221 11.48 -9.66 10.04
N LEU A 222 11.49 -10.41 8.94
CA LEU A 222 12.53 -11.39 8.63
C LEU A 222 13.92 -10.74 8.48
N LYS A 223 14.01 -9.55 7.88
CA LYS A 223 15.28 -8.79 7.81
C LYS A 223 15.79 -8.40 9.19
N ASN A 224 14.91 -7.98 10.08
CA ASN A 224 15.28 -7.62 11.46
C ASN A 224 15.73 -8.86 12.25
N GLU A 225 15.00 -9.97 12.13
CA GLU A 225 15.37 -11.26 12.75
C GLU A 225 16.72 -11.75 12.22
N LYS A 226 16.94 -11.72 10.91
CA LYS A 226 18.24 -12.05 10.29
C LYS A 226 19.37 -11.20 10.88
N LYS A 227 19.16 -9.87 11.00
CA LYS A 227 20.17 -8.98 11.59
C LYS A 227 20.45 -9.32 13.06
N SER A 228 19.41 -9.59 13.85
CA SER A 228 19.54 -9.99 15.25
C SER A 228 20.33 -11.30 15.40
N LEU A 229 19.99 -12.30 14.58
CA LEU A 229 20.67 -13.60 14.60
C LEU A 229 22.14 -13.47 14.19
N LEU A 230 22.46 -12.68 13.16
CA LEU A 230 23.86 -12.41 12.79
C LEU A 230 24.64 -11.72 13.92
N SER A 231 24.00 -10.82 14.66
CA SER A 231 24.62 -10.18 15.83
C SER A 231 24.88 -11.18 16.96
N GLN A 232 23.95 -12.11 17.21
CA GLN A 232 24.14 -13.16 18.21
C GLN A 232 25.25 -14.13 17.81
N ILE A 233 25.32 -14.51 16.53
CA ILE A 233 26.39 -15.35 16.00
C ILE A 233 27.74 -14.66 16.19
N ALA A 234 27.85 -13.37 15.83
CA ALA A 234 29.08 -12.62 16.02
C ALA A 234 29.51 -12.55 17.49
N GLN A 235 28.56 -12.33 18.41
CA GLN A 235 28.85 -12.34 19.85
C GLN A 235 29.37 -13.69 20.32
N LEU A 236 28.70 -14.79 19.94
CA LEU A 236 29.11 -16.15 20.33
C LEU A 236 30.49 -16.52 19.75
N TYR A 237 30.82 -16.04 18.55
CA TYR A 237 32.17 -16.20 18.00
C TYR A 237 33.22 -15.46 18.82
N GLU A 238 32.93 -14.23 19.23
CA GLU A 238 33.85 -13.43 20.06
C GLU A 238 34.03 -14.03 21.46
N ASP A 239 32.94 -14.46 22.08
CA ASP A 239 32.97 -15.16 23.38
C ASP A 239 33.79 -16.46 23.28
N GLY A 240 33.63 -17.22 22.18
CA GLY A 240 34.41 -18.43 21.92
C GLY A 240 35.90 -18.15 21.75
N ASN A 241 36.27 -17.06 21.06
CA ASN A 241 37.66 -16.63 20.91
C ASN A 241 38.25 -16.22 22.27
N SER A 242 37.52 -15.40 23.04
CA SER A 242 37.93 -14.96 24.37
C SER A 242 38.18 -16.15 25.29
N LEU A 243 37.25 -17.11 25.32
CA LEU A 243 37.36 -18.30 26.15
C LEU A 243 38.54 -19.18 25.71
N THR A 244 38.80 -19.28 24.40
CA THR A 244 39.97 -20.00 23.89
C THR A 244 41.27 -19.34 24.37
N CYS A 245 41.38 -18.01 24.29
CA CYS A 245 42.54 -17.28 24.79
C CYS A 245 42.73 -17.46 26.31
N GLU A 246 41.65 -17.50 27.09
CA GLU A 246 41.70 -17.74 28.54
C GLU A 246 42.17 -19.17 28.85
N VAL A 247 41.65 -20.16 28.13
CA VAL A 247 42.09 -21.57 28.26
C VAL A 247 43.57 -21.72 27.92
N ASP A 248 44.04 -21.11 26.82
CA ASP A 248 45.45 -21.13 26.44
C ASP A 248 46.32 -20.50 27.53
N HIS A 249 45.90 -19.36 28.07
CA HIS A 249 46.61 -18.67 29.15
C HIS A 249 46.71 -19.54 30.42
N LEU A 250 45.58 -20.08 30.88
CA LEU A 250 45.52 -20.95 32.06
C LEU A 250 46.33 -22.23 31.85
N THR A 251 46.36 -22.77 30.63
CA THR A 251 47.17 -23.94 30.29
C THR A 251 48.66 -23.63 30.47
N VAL A 252 49.13 -22.49 29.96
CA VAL A 252 50.52 -22.04 30.13
C VAL A 252 50.86 -21.79 31.61
N GLU A 253 49.96 -21.18 32.38
CA GLU A 253 50.17 -20.98 33.83
C GLU A 253 50.26 -22.30 34.59
N LEU A 254 49.41 -23.28 34.24
CA LEU A 254 49.42 -24.60 34.85
C LEU A 254 50.71 -25.35 34.54
N GLU A 255 51.19 -25.29 33.30
CA GLU A 255 52.48 -25.86 32.89
C GLU A 255 53.63 -25.24 33.69
N LYS A 256 53.66 -23.90 33.80
CA LYS A 256 54.66 -23.19 34.60
C LYS A 256 54.64 -23.62 36.07
N LYS A 257 53.46 -23.71 36.68
CA LYS A 257 53.29 -24.20 38.06
C LYS A 257 53.78 -25.63 38.23
N ALA A 258 53.51 -26.50 37.26
CA ALA A 258 53.98 -27.88 37.28
C ALA A 258 55.51 -27.96 37.22
N ASP A 259 56.15 -27.10 36.42
CA ASP A 259 57.61 -26.99 36.35
C ASP A 259 58.24 -26.43 37.64
N GLU A 260 57.62 -25.41 38.24
CA GLU A 260 58.01 -24.88 39.55
C GLU A 260 57.96 -25.97 40.64
N TRP A 261 56.90 -26.77 40.68
CA TRP A 261 56.81 -27.89 41.63
C TRP A 261 57.83 -28.99 41.36
N ARG A 262 58.13 -29.28 40.08
CA ARG A 262 59.14 -30.28 39.73
C ARG A 262 60.53 -29.81 40.16
N THR A 263 60.89 -28.56 39.86
CA THR A 263 62.16 -27.96 40.28
C THR A 263 62.29 -27.86 41.79
N GLU A 264 61.23 -27.49 42.52
CA GLU A 264 61.22 -27.48 43.98
C GLU A 264 61.40 -28.90 44.55
N SER A 265 60.67 -29.89 44.02
CA SER A 265 60.81 -31.29 44.43
C SER A 265 62.24 -31.79 44.22
N ASP A 266 62.85 -31.50 43.07
CA ASP A 266 64.23 -31.92 42.79
C ASP A 266 65.23 -31.19 43.69
N GLY A 267 65.01 -29.90 43.97
CA GLY A 267 65.77 -29.15 44.98
C GLY A 267 65.65 -29.76 46.39
N ARG A 268 64.44 -30.16 46.81
CA ARG A 268 64.22 -30.86 48.09
C ARG A 268 64.95 -32.20 48.14
N LYS A 269 64.94 -32.99 47.06
CA LYS A 269 65.70 -34.26 46.99
C LYS A 269 67.20 -34.00 47.16
N LEU A 270 67.73 -32.99 46.48
CA LEU A 270 69.15 -32.63 46.54
C LEU A 270 69.53 -32.13 47.94
N LEU A 271 68.68 -31.31 48.56
CA LEU A 271 68.87 -30.89 49.95
C LEU A 271 68.83 -32.07 50.92
N VAL A 272 67.92 -33.02 50.75
CA VAL A 272 67.86 -34.24 51.58
C VAL A 272 69.14 -35.06 51.41
N THR A 273 69.67 -35.22 50.19
CA THR A 273 70.95 -35.90 49.99
C THR A 273 72.09 -35.18 50.70
N GLU A 274 72.14 -33.86 50.62
CA GLU A 274 73.20 -33.06 51.26
C GLU A 274 73.07 -33.04 52.79
N VAL A 275 71.84 -32.96 53.33
CA VAL A 275 71.58 -33.12 54.77
C VAL A 275 72.01 -34.50 55.24
N ASN A 276 71.75 -35.56 54.48
CA ASN A 276 72.19 -36.91 54.82
C ASN A 276 73.72 -37.02 54.81
N GLU A 277 74.39 -36.44 53.81
CA GLU A 277 75.86 -36.36 53.75
C GLU A 277 76.44 -35.59 54.92
N LEU A 278 75.89 -34.40 55.23
CA LEU A 278 76.29 -33.58 56.37
C LEU A 278 76.03 -34.29 57.70
N THR A 279 74.91 -35.01 57.83
CA THR A 279 74.61 -35.80 59.03
C THR A 279 75.60 -36.96 59.17
N SER A 280 76.03 -37.58 58.06
CA SER A 280 77.11 -38.58 58.07
C SER A 280 78.44 -37.97 58.51
N ARG A 281 78.85 -36.84 57.90
CA ARG A 281 80.05 -36.09 58.29
C ARG A 281 80.01 -35.60 59.72
N LEU A 282 78.84 -35.16 60.20
CA LEU A 282 78.65 -34.73 61.59
C LEU A 282 78.78 -35.92 62.53
N LYS A 283 78.21 -37.09 62.20
CA LYS A 283 78.44 -38.31 62.99
C LYS A 283 79.92 -38.70 63.00
N GLU A 284 80.62 -38.58 61.87
CA GLU A 284 82.08 -38.79 61.79
C GLU A 284 82.83 -37.75 62.65
N MET A 285 82.48 -36.47 62.55
CA MET A 285 83.05 -35.43 63.40
C MET A 285 82.66 -35.59 64.87
N GLU A 286 81.48 -36.03 65.23
CA GLU A 286 81.09 -36.32 66.61
C GLU A 286 81.86 -37.52 67.14
N THR A 287 82.18 -38.51 66.30
CA THR A 287 83.11 -39.58 66.68
C THR A 287 84.54 -39.04 66.89
N LEU A 288 84.99 -38.07 66.08
CA LEU A 288 86.28 -37.39 66.26
C LEU A 288 86.26 -36.42 67.46
N ALA A 289 85.20 -35.68 67.68
CA ALA A 289 85.01 -34.70 68.73
C ALA A 289 84.75 -35.38 70.08
N ARG A 290 84.07 -36.54 70.13
CA ARG A 290 84.11 -37.39 71.34
C ARG A 290 85.52 -37.90 71.64
N ALA A 291 86.42 -37.96 70.65
CA ALA A 291 87.85 -38.17 70.86
C ALA A 291 88.61 -36.86 71.20
N GLU A 292 88.00 -35.69 70.96
CA GLU A 292 88.56 -34.33 71.16
C GLU A 292 87.96 -33.60 72.38
N VAL A 293 86.95 -34.15 73.07
CA VAL A 293 86.38 -33.61 74.34
C VAL A 293 87.37 -33.76 75.53
N ILE A 294 88.60 -34.19 75.26
CA ILE A 294 89.77 -33.90 76.09
C ILE A 294 90.58 -32.75 75.45
N ASP A 295 89.95 -31.66 75.02
CA ASP A 295 90.55 -30.35 75.18
C ASP A 295 89.56 -29.22 74.93
N ASP A 296 89.92 -28.12 75.56
CA ASP A 296 89.60 -26.75 75.16
C ASP A 296 88.26 -26.14 75.59
N GLN A 297 88.46 -25.20 76.52
CA GLN A 297 87.61 -24.05 76.77
C GLN A 297 87.62 -23.10 75.56
N GLU A 298 86.45 -22.52 75.29
CA GLU A 298 86.22 -21.66 74.13
C GLU A 298 87.07 -20.39 74.12
N ASP A 299 87.78 -20.19 73.00
CA ASP A 299 88.63 -19.04 72.67
C ASP A 299 87.78 -17.80 72.29
N PRO A 300 88.01 -16.62 72.90
CA PRO A 300 87.33 -15.35 72.62
C PRO A 300 87.38 -14.87 71.16
N VAL A 301 88.22 -15.44 70.29
CA VAL A 301 88.21 -15.14 68.84
C VAL A 301 86.95 -15.68 68.14
N LYS A 302 86.37 -16.80 68.59
CA LYS A 302 85.16 -17.40 68.01
C LYS A 302 83.92 -16.51 68.20
N LEU A 303 83.79 -15.89 69.38
CA LEU A 303 82.72 -14.92 69.68
C LEU A 303 82.81 -13.66 68.81
N ARG A 304 84.03 -13.22 68.45
CA ARG A 304 84.25 -12.08 67.55
C ARG A 304 83.84 -12.38 66.11
N ILE A 305 84.07 -13.61 65.64
CA ILE A 305 83.66 -14.06 64.30
C ILE A 305 82.13 -14.18 64.20
N ALA A 306 81.46 -14.68 65.26
CA ALA A 306 80.01 -14.72 65.32
C ALA A 306 79.37 -13.32 65.28
N LEU A 307 79.98 -12.35 65.95
CA LEU A 307 79.55 -10.95 65.92
C LEU A 307 79.68 -10.34 64.50
N ASP A 308 80.78 -10.60 63.80
CA ASP A 308 80.98 -10.14 62.42
C ASP A 308 79.99 -10.79 61.43
N GLN A 309 79.61 -12.05 61.67
CA GLN A 309 78.59 -12.74 60.89
C GLN A 309 77.19 -12.14 61.12
N ALA A 310 76.86 -11.75 62.34
CA ALA A 310 75.60 -11.06 62.65
C ALA A 310 75.52 -9.68 61.95
N HIS A 311 76.62 -8.92 61.92
CA HIS A 311 76.67 -7.65 61.19
C HIS A 311 76.51 -7.82 59.68
N LYS A 312 77.08 -8.88 59.09
CA LYS A 312 76.88 -9.20 57.66
C LYS A 312 75.42 -9.52 57.34
N ALA A 313 74.76 -10.32 58.17
CA ALA A 313 73.35 -10.65 57.99
C ALA A 313 72.43 -9.43 58.06
N ILE A 314 72.72 -8.48 58.96
CA ILE A 314 71.98 -7.22 59.07
C ILE A 314 72.13 -6.38 57.79
N ASN A 315 73.34 -6.26 57.27
CA ASN A 315 73.59 -5.51 56.03
C ASN A 315 72.91 -6.15 54.81
N GLU A 316 72.84 -7.47 54.72
CA GLU A 316 72.14 -8.18 53.65
C GLU A 316 70.64 -7.92 53.69
N LEU A 317 70.02 -7.94 54.87
CA LEU A 317 68.58 -7.63 55.03
C LEU A 317 68.27 -6.17 54.68
N GLN A 318 69.12 -5.23 55.10
CA GLN A 318 68.96 -3.82 54.71
C GLN A 318 69.08 -3.60 53.21
N THR A 319 69.92 -4.39 52.52
CA THR A 319 70.05 -4.32 51.07
C THR A 319 68.79 -4.83 50.35
N LYS A 320 68.17 -5.90 50.86
CA LYS A 320 66.91 -6.44 50.32
C LYS A 320 65.73 -5.48 50.47
N VAL A 321 65.63 -4.79 51.61
CA VAL A 321 64.57 -3.77 51.82
C VAL A 321 64.71 -2.63 50.81
N ARG A 322 65.92 -2.11 50.59
CA ARG A 322 66.15 -1.07 49.57
C ARG A 322 65.85 -1.54 48.16
N ALA A 323 66.10 -2.81 47.85
CA ALA A 323 65.76 -3.40 46.56
C ALA A 323 64.23 -3.47 46.36
N PHE A 324 63.47 -3.86 47.37
CA PHE A 324 62.01 -3.87 47.31
C PHE A 324 61.41 -2.47 47.23
N GLU A 325 61.96 -1.49 47.94
CA GLU A 325 61.53 -0.09 47.82
C GLU A 325 61.73 0.44 46.39
N ALA A 326 62.89 0.14 45.78
CA ALA A 326 63.17 0.51 44.38
C ALA A 326 62.27 -0.23 43.37
N GLU A 327 61.97 -1.51 43.62
CA GLU A 327 61.09 -2.29 42.77
C GLU A 327 59.62 -1.84 42.88
N TYR A 328 59.16 -1.44 44.08
CA TYR A 328 57.81 -0.92 44.29
C TYR A 328 57.61 0.44 43.60
N GLU A 329 58.64 1.30 43.62
CA GLU A 329 58.65 2.57 42.86
C GLU A 329 58.64 2.34 41.34
N SER A 330 59.20 1.22 40.87
CA SER A 330 59.24 0.81 39.46
C SER A 330 57.94 0.16 38.96
N GLN A 331 57.23 -0.61 39.79
CA GLN A 331 56.12 -1.47 39.33
C GLN A 331 54.78 -0.74 39.18
N VAL A 332 54.56 0.39 39.86
CA VAL A 332 53.37 1.24 39.64
C VAL A 332 53.80 2.68 39.36
N PRO A 333 54.11 3.02 38.09
CA PRO A 333 54.38 4.38 37.71
C PRO A 333 53.17 5.25 38.05
N ARG A 334 53.36 6.19 38.97
CA ARG A 334 52.33 7.15 39.42
C ARG A 334 51.63 7.85 38.24
N THR A 335 52.36 8.02 37.14
CA THR A 335 51.87 8.51 35.85
C THR A 335 50.78 7.64 35.23
N LYS A 336 50.93 6.30 35.21
CA LYS A 336 49.91 5.37 34.67
C LYS A 336 48.65 5.38 35.52
N TYR A 337 48.80 5.47 36.85
CA TYR A 337 47.66 5.59 37.75
C TYR A 337 46.88 6.90 37.52
N GLU A 338 47.59 8.02 37.36
CA GLU A 338 46.99 9.32 37.06
C GLU A 338 46.30 9.34 35.68
N GLU A 339 46.88 8.67 34.68
CA GLU A 339 46.29 8.49 33.36
C GLU A 339 44.98 7.69 33.42
N VAL A 340 44.98 6.54 34.10
CA VAL A 340 43.76 5.72 34.29
C VAL A 340 42.69 6.51 35.06
N ARG A 341 43.09 7.27 36.09
CA ARG A 341 42.15 8.11 36.84
C ARG A 341 41.54 9.21 35.98
N LYS A 342 42.33 9.84 35.12
CA LYS A 342 41.85 10.86 34.18
C LYS A 342 40.90 10.26 33.15
N ASN A 343 41.27 9.12 32.54
CA ASN A 343 40.42 8.42 31.58
C ASN A 343 39.08 8.00 32.22
N LEU A 344 39.10 7.51 33.47
CA LEU A 344 37.88 7.16 34.20
C LEU A 344 36.98 8.39 34.41
N ALA A 345 37.56 9.55 34.75
CA ALA A 345 36.81 10.79 34.90
C ALA A 345 36.17 11.25 33.58
N GLU A 346 36.91 11.22 32.48
CA GLU A 346 36.41 11.56 31.14
C GLU A 346 35.27 10.62 30.70
N GLN A 347 35.43 9.30 30.90
CA GLN A 347 34.40 8.31 30.60
C GLN A 347 33.14 8.50 31.47
N THR A 348 33.32 8.93 32.71
CA THR A 348 32.18 9.22 33.61
C THR A 348 31.40 10.43 33.11
N GLU A 349 32.08 11.50 32.70
CA GLU A 349 31.45 12.70 32.13
C GLU A 349 30.70 12.39 30.83
N GLU A 350 31.32 11.62 29.92
CA GLU A 350 30.66 11.18 28.69
C GLU A 350 29.42 10.33 28.97
N THR A 351 29.50 9.42 29.95
CA THR A 351 28.36 8.61 30.38
C THR A 351 27.23 9.48 30.93
N THR A 352 27.54 10.54 31.67
CA THR A 352 26.53 11.49 32.15
C THR A 352 25.87 12.25 31.01
N ARG A 353 26.65 12.75 30.04
CA ARG A 353 26.12 13.45 28.85
C ARG A 353 25.18 12.56 28.05
N LEU A 354 25.58 11.30 27.79
CA LEU A 354 24.76 10.35 27.04
C LEU A 354 23.45 10.00 27.76
N LYS A 355 23.45 9.93 29.10
CA LYS A 355 22.23 9.73 29.89
C LYS A 355 21.26 10.90 29.75
N GLU A 356 21.75 12.14 29.81
CA GLU A 356 20.93 13.33 29.61
C GLU A 356 20.33 13.40 28.20
N GLU A 357 21.11 13.07 27.16
CA GLU A 357 20.63 12.99 25.77
C GLU A 357 19.56 11.91 25.58
N LEU A 358 19.74 10.76 26.24
CA LEU A 358 18.77 9.66 26.22
C LEU A 358 17.45 10.08 26.88
N GLU A 359 17.51 10.69 28.07
CA GLU A 359 16.33 11.19 28.78
C GLU A 359 15.58 12.27 27.99
N SER A 360 16.31 13.20 27.40
CA SER A 360 15.75 14.21 26.48
C SER A 360 15.06 13.57 25.27
N THR A 361 15.69 12.55 24.67
CA THR A 361 15.11 11.83 23.54
C THR A 361 13.86 11.04 23.94
N GLN A 362 13.88 10.40 25.11
CA GLN A 362 12.74 9.69 25.67
C GLN A 362 11.56 10.63 25.90
N SER A 363 11.80 11.80 26.51
CA SER A 363 10.75 12.82 26.73
C SER A 363 10.10 13.28 25.42
N ARG A 364 10.89 13.51 24.36
CA ARG A 364 10.34 13.84 23.03
C ARG A 364 9.55 12.69 22.42
N TYR A 365 9.98 11.45 22.64
CA TYR A 365 9.27 10.27 22.16
C TYR A 365 7.91 10.12 22.85
N ASP A 366 7.87 10.29 24.17
CA ASP A 366 6.63 10.22 24.96
C ASP A 366 5.64 11.29 24.50
N LEU A 367 6.11 12.53 24.29
CA LEU A 367 5.28 13.61 23.73
C LEU A 367 4.75 13.27 22.33
N LEU A 368 5.58 12.70 21.46
CA LEU A 368 5.15 12.27 20.12
C LEU A 368 4.10 11.15 20.20
N GLN A 369 4.25 10.24 21.16
CA GLN A 369 3.30 9.17 21.41
C GLN A 369 1.95 9.74 21.86
N GLU A 370 1.93 10.71 22.78
CA GLU A 370 0.71 11.42 23.19
C GLU A 370 0.02 12.12 22.01
N HIS A 371 0.79 12.78 21.14
CA HIS A 371 0.27 13.37 19.91
C HIS A 371 -0.35 12.32 18.97
N CYS A 372 0.29 11.17 18.80
CA CYS A 372 -0.23 10.08 17.96
C CYS A 372 -1.55 9.52 18.51
N VAL A 373 -1.64 9.29 19.82
CA VAL A 373 -2.90 8.83 20.46
C VAL A 373 -3.99 9.88 20.25
N THR A 374 -3.68 11.15 20.46
CA THR A 374 -4.60 12.27 20.23
C THR A 374 -5.11 12.32 18.78
N LEU A 375 -4.23 12.20 17.79
CA LEU A 375 -4.62 12.19 16.38
C LEU A 375 -5.49 10.98 16.02
N ASN A 376 -5.18 9.80 16.58
CA ASN A 376 -6.02 8.62 16.39
C ASN A 376 -7.44 8.85 16.93
N THR A 377 -7.58 9.45 18.12
CA THR A 377 -8.89 9.79 18.68
C THR A 377 -9.65 10.80 17.82
N TYR A 378 -8.97 11.81 17.26
CA TYR A 378 -9.61 12.72 16.31
C TYR A 378 -10.08 12.01 15.04
N ARG A 379 -9.23 11.16 14.45
CA ARG A 379 -9.59 10.33 13.29
C ARG A 379 -10.84 9.49 13.59
N ASP A 380 -10.85 8.86 14.75
CA ASP A 380 -11.92 7.98 15.20
C ASP A 380 -13.22 8.77 15.44
N LEU A 381 -13.15 9.98 16.01
CA LEU A 381 -14.27 10.92 16.10
C LEU A 381 -14.83 11.30 14.73
N TYR A 382 -13.96 11.65 13.77
CA TYR A 382 -14.40 11.96 12.40
C TYR A 382 -15.06 10.75 11.73
N TYR A 383 -14.48 9.57 11.90
CA TYR A 383 -15.02 8.32 11.38
C TYR A 383 -16.42 8.02 11.94
N LEU A 384 -16.61 8.19 13.26
CA LEU A 384 -17.91 8.05 13.91
C LEU A 384 -18.93 9.06 13.34
N GLN A 385 -18.54 10.33 13.22
CA GLN A 385 -19.40 11.39 12.71
C GLN A 385 -19.86 11.11 11.27
N VAL A 386 -18.94 10.74 10.38
CA VAL A 386 -19.24 10.43 8.97
C VAL A 386 -20.13 9.20 8.86
N THR A 387 -19.81 8.13 9.59
CA THR A 387 -20.58 6.89 9.54
C THR A 387 -22.02 7.11 10.05
N TYR A 388 -22.18 7.79 11.18
CA TYR A 388 -23.50 8.10 11.71
C TYR A 388 -24.27 9.07 10.79
N ALA A 389 -23.60 10.08 10.22
CA ALA A 389 -24.23 10.97 9.24
C ALA A 389 -24.76 10.20 8.04
N THR A 390 -23.96 9.28 7.50
CA THR A 390 -24.33 8.43 6.38
C THR A 390 -25.53 7.54 6.72
N ARG A 391 -25.54 6.89 7.90
CA ARG A 391 -26.67 6.05 8.35
C ARG A 391 -27.98 6.85 8.46
N VAL A 392 -27.92 8.07 9.01
CA VAL A 392 -29.10 8.93 9.20
C VAL A 392 -29.62 9.48 7.88
N VAL A 393 -28.73 9.90 6.97
CA VAL A 393 -29.12 10.37 5.63
C VAL A 393 -29.84 9.26 4.86
N ASN A 394 -29.36 8.02 4.96
CA ASN A 394 -29.93 6.84 4.30
C ASN A 394 -31.20 6.29 4.98
N ALA A 395 -31.54 6.74 6.20
CA ALA A 395 -32.74 6.30 6.89
C ALA A 395 -34.02 6.84 6.21
N LYS A 396 -35.12 6.07 6.26
CA LYS A 396 -36.45 6.53 5.79
C LYS A 396 -37.11 7.40 6.86
N ALA A 397 -36.73 8.67 6.94
CA ALA A 397 -37.26 9.68 7.86
C ALA A 397 -37.41 11.04 7.15
N ASP A 398 -38.18 11.96 7.75
CA ASP A 398 -38.33 13.33 7.25
C ASP A 398 -37.00 14.10 7.27
N ALA A 399 -36.82 15.00 6.30
CA ALA A 399 -35.57 15.76 6.16
C ALA A 399 -35.25 16.59 7.41
N ASN A 400 -36.27 17.18 8.06
CA ASN A 400 -36.06 18.00 9.25
C ASN A 400 -35.63 17.14 10.45
N GLN A 401 -36.22 15.96 10.61
CA GLN A 401 -35.86 15.01 11.68
C GLN A 401 -34.41 14.52 11.55
N LYS A 402 -33.94 14.29 10.30
CA LYS A 402 -32.55 13.92 10.03
C LYS A 402 -31.58 15.04 10.45
N VAL A 403 -31.88 16.28 10.08
CA VAL A 403 -31.04 17.44 10.42
C VAL A 403 -31.00 17.69 11.92
N GLU A 404 -32.14 17.61 12.62
CA GLU A 404 -32.20 17.73 14.08
C GLU A 404 -31.35 16.66 14.79
N PHE A 405 -31.43 15.41 14.34
CA PHE A 405 -30.65 14.32 14.92
C PHE A 405 -29.15 14.53 14.74
N LEU A 406 -28.70 14.90 13.53
CA LEU A 406 -27.29 15.16 13.26
C LEU A 406 -26.76 16.33 14.09
N ASN A 407 -27.55 17.41 14.21
CA ASN A 407 -27.18 18.53 15.08
C ASN A 407 -27.05 18.11 16.54
N ALA A 408 -27.94 17.24 17.04
CA ALA A 408 -27.86 16.73 18.41
C ALA A 408 -26.59 15.88 18.65
N VAL A 409 -26.25 14.99 17.70
CA VAL A 409 -25.02 14.16 17.78
C VAL A 409 -23.77 15.03 17.72
N LEU A 410 -23.70 15.97 16.78
CA LEU A 410 -22.55 16.87 16.63
C LEU A 410 -22.37 17.77 17.87
N THR A 411 -23.47 18.28 18.44
CA THR A 411 -23.43 19.10 19.66
C THR A 411 -22.95 18.28 20.85
N LYS A 412 -23.39 17.02 21.00
CA LYS A 412 -22.90 16.11 22.04
C LYS A 412 -21.39 15.91 21.94
N TRP A 413 -20.86 15.58 20.76
CA TRP A 413 -19.43 15.34 20.58
C TRP A 413 -18.60 16.60 20.77
N ARG A 414 -19.06 17.75 20.26
CA ARG A 414 -18.41 19.03 20.52
C ARG A 414 -18.31 19.33 22.01
N ARG A 415 -19.39 19.10 22.76
CA ARG A 415 -19.43 19.28 24.21
C ARG A 415 -18.47 18.35 24.94
N ILE A 416 -18.46 17.06 24.59
CA ILE A 416 -17.54 16.07 25.18
C ILE A 416 -16.08 16.45 24.92
N SER A 417 -15.74 16.86 23.70
CA SER A 417 -14.37 17.26 23.33
C SER A 417 -13.91 18.56 24.00
N SER A 418 -14.82 19.44 24.43
CA SER A 418 -14.47 20.71 25.08
C SER A 418 -14.53 20.67 26.61
N GLU A 419 -15.43 19.88 27.20
CA GLU A 419 -15.68 19.88 28.65
C GLU A 419 -14.99 18.75 29.42
N LYS A 420 -14.57 17.67 28.74
CA LYS A 420 -13.98 16.49 29.40
C LYS A 420 -12.47 16.42 29.22
N PRO A 421 -11.74 15.84 30.19
CA PRO A 421 -10.31 15.58 30.03
C PRO A 421 -10.08 14.59 28.88
N TRP A 422 -8.94 14.73 28.21
CA TRP A 422 -8.69 14.02 26.95
C TRP A 422 -8.67 12.49 27.11
N SER A 423 -8.17 11.97 28.22
CA SER A 423 -8.21 10.54 28.55
C SER A 423 -9.64 9.97 28.59
N GLU A 424 -10.59 10.75 29.08
CA GLU A 424 -12.00 10.37 29.13
C GLU A 424 -12.67 10.50 27.76
N VAL A 425 -12.26 11.50 26.95
CA VAL A 425 -12.71 11.60 25.55
C VAL A 425 -12.26 10.38 24.75
N GLN A 426 -10.99 9.98 24.89
CA GLN A 426 -10.43 8.78 24.27
C GLN A 426 -11.27 7.54 24.60
N ARG A 427 -11.52 7.30 25.90
CA ARG A 427 -12.33 6.17 26.37
C ARG A 427 -13.73 6.16 25.75
N LEU A 428 -14.42 7.31 25.75
CA LEU A 428 -15.78 7.42 25.20
C LEU A 428 -15.83 7.19 23.69
N VAL A 429 -14.81 7.64 22.96
CA VAL A 429 -14.69 7.42 21.51
C VAL A 429 -14.46 5.94 21.20
N SER A 430 -13.57 5.28 21.94
CA SER A 430 -13.35 3.83 21.80
C SER A 430 -14.62 3.03 22.09
N GLU A 431 -15.36 3.38 23.15
CA GLU A 431 -16.66 2.75 23.45
C GLU A 431 -17.70 2.98 22.37
N GLU A 432 -17.72 4.17 21.76
CA GLU A 432 -18.65 4.46 20.67
C GLU A 432 -18.26 3.75 19.37
N ILE A 433 -16.96 3.54 19.09
CA ILE A 433 -16.52 2.71 17.97
C ILE A 433 -17.04 1.28 18.13
N LEU A 434 -16.85 0.68 19.31
CA LEU A 434 -17.37 -0.67 19.60
C LEU A 434 -18.90 -0.73 19.45
N ARG A 435 -19.59 0.35 19.84
CA ARG A 435 -21.04 0.50 19.65
C ARG A 435 -21.43 0.59 18.17
N LEU A 436 -20.70 1.36 17.39
CA LEU A 436 -20.92 1.52 15.96
C LEU A 436 -20.72 0.20 15.22
N GLU A 437 -19.67 -0.54 15.56
CA GLU A 437 -19.30 -1.85 15.01
C GLU A 437 -20.34 -2.93 15.35
N SER A 438 -20.91 -2.88 16.55
CA SER A 438 -22.04 -3.74 16.94
C SER A 438 -23.39 -3.35 16.30
N GLY A 439 -23.39 -2.37 15.39
CA GLY A 439 -24.56 -1.96 14.62
C GLY A 439 -25.56 -1.09 15.39
N GLN A 440 -25.23 -0.68 16.61
CA GLN A 440 -26.09 0.17 17.42
C GLN A 440 -26.04 1.63 16.93
N ASN A 441 -27.12 2.37 17.17
CA ASN A 441 -27.23 3.79 16.86
C ASN A 441 -26.66 4.65 18.00
N PRO A 442 -26.23 5.89 17.71
CA PRO A 442 -25.63 6.73 18.74
C PRO A 442 -26.70 7.15 19.73
N ILE A 443 -26.34 7.10 21.01
CA ILE A 443 -27.24 7.50 22.10
C ILE A 443 -27.37 9.03 22.05
N THR A 444 -28.45 9.53 21.45
CA THR A 444 -28.89 10.91 21.58
C THR A 444 -29.84 10.96 22.77
N SER A 445 -29.52 11.76 23.79
CA SER A 445 -30.41 11.98 24.93
C SER A 445 -31.61 12.82 24.49
N ARG A 446 -32.57 12.19 23.82
CA ARG A 446 -33.95 12.64 23.65
C ARG A 446 -34.84 11.40 23.46
N GLN A 447 -34.85 10.52 24.46
CA GLN A 447 -36.07 9.76 24.69
C GLN A 447 -37.11 10.76 25.20
N SER A 448 -38.04 11.14 24.34
CA SER A 448 -39.30 11.75 24.75
C SER A 448 -39.95 10.80 25.76
N LYS A 449 -39.89 11.16 27.05
CA LYS A 449 -40.76 10.54 28.05
C LYS A 449 -42.19 10.90 27.65
N ALA A 450 -42.90 9.92 27.08
CA ALA A 450 -44.35 10.00 26.94
C ALA A 450 -44.98 10.30 28.31
N PRO A 451 -46.06 11.10 28.38
CA PRO A 451 -46.64 11.53 29.65
C PRO A 451 -47.21 10.31 30.37
N ARG A 452 -46.65 10.00 31.55
CA ARG A 452 -47.31 9.08 32.48
C ARG A 452 -48.62 9.73 32.92
N HIS A 453 -49.72 9.01 32.67
CA HIS A 453 -51.04 9.32 33.20
C HIS A 453 -50.92 9.53 34.72
N ARG A 454 -51.13 10.77 35.17
CA ARG A 454 -51.27 11.11 36.58
C ARG A 454 -52.70 10.73 36.99
N GLN A 455 -52.87 9.54 37.56
CA GLN A 455 -54.05 9.29 38.39
C GLN A 455 -53.84 10.00 39.72
N THR A 456 -54.69 11.00 39.93
CA THR A 456 -54.95 11.65 41.20
C THR A 456 -55.40 10.63 42.24
N PHE A 457 -54.62 10.48 43.31
CA PHE A 457 -55.17 10.05 44.60
C PHE A 457 -54.84 11.13 45.62
N MET A 458 -55.90 11.67 46.21
CA MET A 458 -55.86 12.57 47.35
C MET A 458 -55.75 11.75 48.62
N GLY A 459 -55.02 12.28 49.60
CA GLY A 459 -55.30 12.02 51.01
C GLY A 459 -54.12 11.42 51.79
N PRO A 460 -53.97 11.81 53.07
CA PRO A 460 -52.69 12.23 53.61
C PRO A 460 -52.21 11.39 54.79
N SER A 461 -50.96 11.58 55.23
CA SER A 461 -50.55 11.91 56.61
C SER A 461 -49.16 11.36 56.95
N ASN A 462 -48.38 12.23 57.62
CA ASN A 462 -47.33 11.98 58.62
C ASN A 462 -46.14 11.09 58.21
N GLU A 463 -44.87 11.49 58.29
CA GLU A 463 -44.16 12.21 59.35
C GLU A 463 -42.86 12.83 58.80
N VAL A 464 -42.38 13.88 59.48
CA VAL A 464 -41.13 14.61 59.19
C VAL A 464 -39.97 13.99 60.03
N PRO A 465 -38.74 14.53 59.94
CA PRO A 465 -37.55 13.93 59.33
C PRO A 465 -36.56 13.46 60.40
N GLN A 466 -35.29 13.23 60.03
CA GLN A 466 -34.02 13.25 60.80
C GLN A 466 -33.12 12.12 60.23
N PHE A 467 -31.80 12.21 60.08
CA PHE A 467 -30.76 13.13 60.53
C PHE A 467 -29.54 12.98 59.60
N ARG A 468 -28.61 13.93 59.74
CA ARG A 468 -27.24 13.98 59.21
C ARG A 468 -26.44 12.68 59.40
N GLU A 469 -25.43 12.45 58.56
CA GLU A 469 -24.02 12.57 58.99
C GLU A 469 -23.01 12.53 57.83
N SER A 470 -22.11 13.52 57.90
CA SER A 470 -20.80 13.58 57.24
C SER A 470 -19.81 12.66 57.95
N ILE A 471 -18.81 12.13 57.23
CA ILE A 471 -17.40 11.85 57.62
C ILE A 471 -16.71 11.56 56.25
N HIS A 472 -15.82 12.35 55.66
CA HIS A 472 -14.54 12.95 56.03
C HIS A 472 -13.39 11.94 56.28
N LYS A 473 -12.32 12.09 55.48
CA LYS A 473 -10.93 11.64 55.70
C LYS A 473 -10.69 10.13 55.50
N THR A 474 -9.55 9.65 54.99
CA THR A 474 -8.20 10.21 54.79
C THR A 474 -7.39 9.24 53.92
N ASP A 475 -6.43 9.78 53.19
CA ASP A 475 -5.07 9.27 52.90
C ASP A 475 -4.82 7.76 52.77
N GLN A 476 -4.42 7.36 51.57
CA GLN A 476 -3.09 6.80 51.30
C GLN A 476 -2.67 7.09 49.85
#